data_AF-A0AAV6NI29-F1
#
_entry.id   AF-A0AAV6NI29-F1
#
_cell.length_a   1.000
_cell.length_b   1.000
_cell.length_c   1.000
_cell.angle_alpha   90.00
_cell.angle_beta   90.00
_cell.angle_gamma   90.00
#
_symmetry.space_group_name_H-M   'P 1'
#
loop_
_entity.id
_entity.type
_entity.pdbx_description
1 polymer ?
#
loop_
_entity_poly.entity_id
_entity_poly.type
_entity_poly.pdbx_seq_one_letter_code
_entity_poly.pdbx_strand_id
1 'polypeptide(L)'
;MPQSNVIILTDPASDLPLRRDGVAVYPIQGEYSRDTLMLQRIRSYLSFLDARLAEQRRGPKNTDHYIFTDSDMAVIGDLGEIFHKHPEFHLALTFRNNKAQPLNSGFIAVRGTEDGILRAKAFLQEVLKIYSSKFMKASRMLGDQLALAWVVRSNRSFDARKFSKPETFIEEINGVSVLFLPCALYNWTPPEGAGQFHGMPMNVKVVHFKGSRKRLMLESWNFYRSSSSISDMLCLILSSGRTKYDF
;
A
#
# COMPACT_ATOMS: atom_id res chain seq x y z
N MET A 1 16.23 8.82 -5.31
CA MET A 1 14.80 8.46 -5.41
C MET A 1 14.34 8.78 -6.82
N PRO A 2 13.63 7.87 -7.49
CA PRO A 2 13.07 8.13 -8.81
C PRO A 2 12.07 9.27 -8.74
N GLN A 3 11.93 10.02 -9.84
CA GLN A 3 10.86 11.00 -9.97
C GLN A 3 9.52 10.28 -9.78
N SER A 4 8.74 10.76 -8.82
CA SER A 4 7.50 10.10 -8.38
C SER A 4 6.40 11.16 -8.24
N ASN A 5 5.18 10.78 -8.59
CA ASN A 5 3.98 11.60 -8.36
C ASN A 5 3.11 10.94 -7.29
N VAL A 6 2.42 11.75 -6.49
CA VAL A 6 1.46 11.29 -5.50
C VAL A 6 0.06 11.38 -6.09
N ILE A 7 -0.72 10.31 -5.98
CA ILE A 7 -2.12 10.29 -6.42
C ILE A 7 -2.99 9.93 -5.22
N ILE A 8 -3.91 10.81 -4.87
CA ILE A 8 -4.82 10.63 -3.74
C ILE A 8 -6.13 10.07 -4.28
N LEU A 9 -6.38 8.78 -4.02
CA LEU A 9 -7.67 8.16 -4.32
C LEU A 9 -8.67 8.52 -3.23
N THR A 10 -9.77 9.19 -3.59
CA THR A 10 -10.70 9.75 -2.59
C THR A 10 -12.17 9.58 -2.96
N ASP A 11 -13.04 9.75 -1.96
CA ASP A 11 -14.49 9.89 -2.16
C ASP A 11 -14.75 11.18 -2.96
N PRO A 12 -15.54 11.15 -4.05
CA PRO A 12 -16.01 12.34 -4.76
C PRO A 12 -16.67 13.41 -3.89
N ALA A 13 -17.25 13.02 -2.75
CA ALA A 13 -17.81 13.97 -1.79
C ALA A 13 -16.75 14.65 -0.89
N SER A 14 -15.50 14.18 -0.93
CA SER A 14 -14.40 14.79 -0.16
C SER A 14 -13.97 16.11 -0.77
N ASP A 15 -14.04 17.18 0.02
CA ASP A 15 -13.43 18.46 -0.34
C ASP A 15 -11.94 18.44 -0.02
N LEU A 16 -11.12 18.21 -1.04
CA LEU A 16 -9.65 18.22 -0.96
C LEU A 16 -9.09 19.24 -1.95
N PRO A 17 -9.12 20.55 -1.62
CA PRO A 17 -8.63 21.63 -2.49
C PRO A 17 -7.10 21.66 -2.47
N LEU A 18 -6.46 20.63 -3.02
CA LEU A 18 -5.01 20.49 -3.06
C LEU A 18 -4.48 20.84 -4.45
N ARG A 19 -3.69 21.91 -4.54
CA ARG A 19 -2.93 22.28 -5.75
C ARG A 19 -1.44 22.28 -5.42
N ARG A 20 -0.74 21.23 -5.83
CA ARG A 20 0.71 21.09 -5.67
C ARG A 20 1.28 20.28 -6.82
N ASP A 21 2.43 20.71 -7.33
CA ASP A 21 3.13 19.98 -8.39
C ASP A 21 3.45 18.55 -7.96
N GLY A 22 3.30 17.61 -8.88
CA GLY A 22 3.50 16.19 -8.62
C GLY A 22 2.42 15.54 -7.75
N VAL A 23 1.35 16.26 -7.38
CA VAL A 23 0.22 15.69 -6.64
C VAL A 23 -1.08 15.83 -7.41
N ALA A 24 -1.81 14.73 -7.55
CA ALA A 24 -3.14 14.70 -8.17
C ALA A 24 -4.18 14.10 -7.24
N VAL A 25 -5.36 14.70 -7.18
CA VAL A 25 -6.54 14.11 -6.52
C VAL A 25 -7.32 13.34 -7.58
N TYR A 26 -7.66 12.09 -7.28
CA TYR A 26 -8.38 11.19 -8.18
C TYR A 26 -9.63 10.65 -7.47
N PRO A 27 -10.79 11.31 -7.64
CA PRO A 27 -12.05 10.84 -7.07
C PRO A 27 -12.49 9.52 -7.68
N ILE A 28 -12.91 8.56 -6.85
CA ILE A 28 -13.42 7.26 -7.30
C ILE A 28 -14.81 7.02 -6.75
N GLN A 29 -15.76 6.72 -7.63
CA GLN A 29 -17.12 6.39 -7.23
C GLN A 29 -17.15 5.09 -6.40
N GLY A 30 -17.97 5.06 -5.35
CA GLY A 30 -18.09 3.86 -4.52
C GLY A 30 -18.78 4.09 -3.18
N GLU A 31 -18.64 3.12 -2.28
CA GLU A 31 -19.32 3.10 -0.98
C GLU A 31 -18.34 3.30 0.16
N TYR A 32 -18.23 4.53 0.63
CA TYR A 32 -17.27 4.97 1.66
C TYR A 32 -17.81 4.87 3.08
N SER A 33 -18.88 4.10 3.29
CA SER A 33 -19.40 3.82 4.63
C SER A 33 -18.34 3.14 5.49
N ARG A 34 -18.41 3.35 6.81
CA ARG A 34 -17.43 2.84 7.77
C ARG A 34 -17.23 1.32 7.67
N ASP A 35 -18.30 0.57 7.40
CA ASP A 35 -18.26 -0.89 7.36
C ASP A 35 -17.86 -1.45 5.99
N THR A 36 -17.70 -0.59 4.97
CA THR A 36 -17.30 -0.98 3.60
C THR A 36 -15.98 -0.35 3.17
N LEU A 37 -15.41 0.58 3.93
CA LEU A 37 -14.23 1.36 3.54
C LEU A 37 -13.03 0.49 3.11
N MET A 38 -12.74 -0.59 3.84
CA MET A 38 -11.65 -1.51 3.50
C MET A 38 -11.90 -2.29 2.21
N LEU A 39 -13.16 -2.61 1.93
CA LEU A 39 -13.56 -3.24 0.67
C LEU A 39 -13.49 -2.23 -0.48
N GLN A 40 -13.99 -1.01 -0.25
CA GLN A 40 -13.94 0.09 -1.19
C GLN A 40 -12.50 0.44 -1.58
N ARG A 41 -11.55 0.34 -0.66
CA ARG A 41 -10.12 0.53 -0.96
C ARG A 41 -9.63 -0.37 -2.09
N ILE A 42 -9.93 -1.67 -2.06
CA ILE A 42 -9.54 -2.60 -3.14
C ILE A 42 -10.27 -2.25 -4.44
N ARG A 43 -11.56 -1.88 -4.36
CA ARG A 43 -12.33 -1.41 -5.53
C ARG A 43 -11.70 -0.15 -6.15
N SER A 44 -11.22 0.77 -5.33
CA SER A 44 -10.51 1.98 -5.75
C SER A 44 -9.20 1.66 -6.46
N TYR A 45 -8.41 0.70 -5.96
CA TYR A 45 -7.20 0.24 -6.65
C TYR A 45 -7.54 -0.36 -8.02
N LEU A 46 -8.58 -1.20 -8.11
CA LEU A 46 -9.02 -1.80 -9.36
C LEU A 46 -9.47 -0.73 -10.37
N SER A 47 -10.33 0.21 -9.96
CA SER A 47 -10.81 1.30 -10.81
C SER A 47 -9.68 2.20 -11.30
N PHE A 48 -8.68 2.46 -10.46
CA PHE A 48 -7.50 3.23 -10.83
C PHE A 48 -6.65 2.49 -11.87
N LEU A 49 -6.39 1.20 -11.65
CA LEU A 49 -5.64 0.37 -12.61
C LEU A 49 -6.37 0.23 -13.95
N ASP A 50 -7.70 0.16 -13.96
CA ASP A 50 -8.52 0.21 -15.16
C ASP A 50 -8.31 1.49 -15.97
N ALA A 51 -8.32 2.64 -15.30
CA ALA A 51 -8.08 3.93 -15.94
C ALA A 51 -6.67 4.01 -16.53
N ARG A 52 -5.65 3.57 -15.78
CA ARG A 52 -4.24 3.56 -16.26
C ARG A 52 -4.03 2.63 -17.45
N LEU A 53 -4.66 1.46 -17.44
CA LEU A 53 -4.62 0.54 -18.59
C LEU A 53 -5.29 1.15 -19.83
N ALA A 54 -6.44 1.80 -19.66
CA ALA A 54 -7.12 2.48 -20.76
C ALA A 54 -6.30 3.65 -21.32
N GLU A 55 -5.60 4.39 -20.47
CA GLU A 55 -4.69 5.47 -20.87
C GLU A 55 -3.48 4.95 -21.66
N GLN A 56 -2.87 3.84 -21.23
CA GLN A 56 -1.73 3.22 -21.94
C GLN A 56 -2.09 2.76 -23.35
N ARG A 57 -3.30 2.23 -23.54
CA ARG A 57 -3.79 1.81 -24.86
C ARG A 57 -4.04 2.96 -25.84
N ARG A 58 -4.15 4.21 -25.34
CA ARG A 58 -4.41 5.40 -26.17
C ARG A 58 -3.13 6.02 -26.77
N GLY A 59 -1.95 5.58 -26.35
CA GLY A 59 -0.70 6.03 -26.97
C GLY A 59 0.54 5.62 -26.16
N PRO A 60 1.72 5.59 -26.80
CA PRO A 60 2.95 5.22 -26.12
C PRO A 60 3.27 6.25 -25.03
N LYS A 61 3.39 5.77 -23.80
CA LYS A 61 3.91 6.52 -22.66
C LYS A 61 5.03 5.71 -22.02
N ASN A 62 5.90 6.40 -21.30
CA ASN A 62 6.82 5.75 -20.39
C ASN A 62 6.03 4.86 -19.41
N THR A 63 6.61 3.72 -19.05
CA THR A 63 6.00 2.78 -18.11
C THR A 63 6.08 3.34 -16.70
N ASP A 64 4.98 3.90 -16.21
CA ASP A 64 4.85 4.30 -14.81
C ASP A 64 4.49 3.09 -13.95
N HIS A 65 5.28 2.84 -12.91
CA HIS A 65 4.97 1.84 -11.91
C HIS A 65 4.12 2.44 -10.78
N TYR A 66 3.30 1.62 -10.13
CA TYR A 66 2.36 2.09 -9.11
C TYR A 66 2.64 1.48 -7.75
N ILE A 67 2.51 2.27 -6.70
CA ILE A 67 2.58 1.80 -5.32
C ILE A 67 1.35 2.34 -4.60
N PHE A 68 0.49 1.44 -4.13
CA PHE A 68 -0.62 1.76 -3.26
C PHE A 68 -0.15 1.70 -1.81
N THR A 69 -0.40 2.76 -1.06
CA THR A 69 -0.06 2.85 0.36
C THR A 69 -1.26 3.21 1.21
N ASP A 70 -1.23 2.83 2.49
CA ASP A 70 -2.06 3.47 3.51
C ASP A 70 -1.64 4.95 3.65
N SER A 71 -2.58 5.81 4.07
CA SER A 71 -2.33 7.25 4.23
C SER A 71 -1.47 7.59 5.44
N ASP A 72 -1.28 6.64 6.36
CA ASP A 72 -0.46 6.73 7.57
C ASP A 72 0.90 6.03 7.39
N MET A 73 1.50 6.19 6.21
CA MET A 73 2.84 5.69 5.89
C MET A 73 3.76 6.80 5.40
N ALA A 74 5.06 6.66 5.65
CA ALA A 74 6.10 7.53 5.11
C ALA A 74 7.12 6.72 4.31
N VAL A 75 7.39 7.15 3.08
CA VAL A 75 8.46 6.62 2.25
C VAL A 75 9.75 7.38 2.60
N ILE A 76 10.75 6.66 3.10
CA ILE A 76 12.00 7.23 3.60
C ILE A 76 13.24 6.67 2.87
N GLY A 77 13.03 5.79 1.89
CA GLY A 77 14.10 5.23 1.07
C GLY A 77 13.66 4.99 -0.36
N ASP A 78 14.63 4.68 -1.22
CA ASP A 78 14.38 4.46 -2.65
C ASP A 78 13.56 3.19 -2.90
N LEU A 79 12.32 3.36 -3.39
CA LEU A 79 11.42 2.28 -3.80
C LEU A 79 11.56 1.89 -5.27
N GLY A 80 12.26 2.68 -6.09
CA GLY A 80 12.58 2.34 -7.47
C GLY A 80 13.42 1.06 -7.57
N GLU A 81 14.23 0.79 -6.55
CA GLU A 81 14.99 -0.45 -6.40
C GLU A 81 14.12 -1.71 -6.50
N ILE A 82 12.86 -1.67 -6.05
CA ILE A 82 11.94 -2.82 -6.15
C ILE A 82 11.77 -3.19 -7.63
N PHE A 83 11.50 -2.20 -8.48
CA PHE A 83 11.22 -2.41 -9.89
C PHE A 83 12.46 -2.72 -10.70
N HIS A 84 13.62 -2.21 -10.29
CA HIS A 84 14.90 -2.48 -10.94
C HIS A 84 15.46 -3.87 -10.60
N LYS A 85 15.46 -4.25 -9.30
CA LYS A 85 16.01 -5.53 -8.83
C LYS A 85 15.11 -6.72 -9.16
N HIS A 86 13.82 -6.48 -9.35
CA HIS A 86 12.84 -7.51 -9.66
C HIS A 86 12.05 -7.11 -10.91
N PRO A 87 12.60 -7.29 -12.13
CA PRO A 87 11.91 -6.90 -13.36
C PRO A 87 10.68 -7.76 -13.69
N GLU A 88 10.62 -8.99 -13.19
CA GLU A 88 9.64 -10.01 -13.61
C GLU A 88 8.40 -10.15 -12.70
N PHE A 89 8.26 -9.35 -11.65
CA PHE A 89 7.05 -9.42 -10.81
C PHE A 89 5.90 -8.61 -11.41
N HIS A 90 4.66 -9.06 -11.19
CA HIS A 90 3.46 -8.32 -11.57
C HIS A 90 2.96 -7.44 -10.42
N LEU A 91 2.89 -8.01 -9.21
CA LEU A 91 2.45 -7.34 -7.99
C LEU A 91 3.35 -7.69 -6.81
N ALA A 92 3.58 -6.76 -5.89
CA ALA A 92 4.30 -7.00 -4.65
C ALA A 92 3.41 -6.81 -3.43
N LEU A 93 3.55 -7.68 -2.44
CA LEU A 93 2.89 -7.63 -1.14
C LEU A 93 3.91 -7.54 -0.03
N THR A 94 3.52 -7.02 1.13
CA THR A 94 4.39 -7.04 2.32
C THR A 94 4.02 -8.16 3.28
N PHE A 95 5.01 -8.85 3.84
CA PHE A 95 4.81 -9.99 4.73
C PHE A 95 5.59 -9.88 6.05
N ARG A 96 5.16 -10.63 7.06
CA ARG A 96 5.78 -10.71 8.39
C ARG A 96 5.64 -12.11 8.97
N ASN A 97 6.50 -12.45 9.92
CA ASN A 97 6.39 -13.68 10.70
C ASN A 97 5.26 -13.55 11.75
N ASN A 98 4.02 -13.58 11.29
CA ASN A 98 2.83 -13.61 12.12
C ASN A 98 1.86 -14.64 11.52
N LYS A 99 1.60 -15.73 12.25
CA LYS A 99 0.79 -16.84 11.72
C LYS A 99 -0.65 -16.43 11.39
N ALA A 100 -1.24 -15.55 12.21
CA ALA A 100 -2.62 -15.09 12.06
C ALA A 100 -2.77 -14.05 10.94
N GLN A 101 -1.80 -13.14 10.81
CA GLN A 101 -1.82 -12.04 9.85
C GLN A 101 -0.45 -11.91 9.16
N PRO A 102 -0.11 -12.86 8.28
CA PRO A 102 1.21 -12.91 7.65
C PRO A 102 1.43 -11.81 6.62
N LEU A 103 0.36 -11.26 6.05
CA LEU A 103 0.41 -10.23 5.01
C LEU A 103 -0.15 -8.92 5.53
N ASN A 104 0.43 -7.82 5.06
CA ASN A 104 -0.08 -6.48 5.31
C ASN A 104 -0.43 -5.79 3.98
N SER A 105 -1.65 -5.29 3.91
CA SER A 105 -2.24 -4.65 2.73
C SER A 105 -1.94 -3.16 2.62
N GLY A 106 -1.27 -2.57 3.61
CA GLY A 106 -0.94 -1.15 3.61
C GLY A 106 0.11 -0.77 2.57
N PHE A 107 0.79 -1.74 1.96
CA PHE A 107 1.73 -1.49 0.86
C PHE A 107 1.54 -2.56 -0.22
N ILE A 108 1.23 -2.14 -1.44
CA ILE A 108 1.12 -3.00 -2.62
C ILE A 108 1.79 -2.29 -3.80
N ALA A 109 2.82 -2.90 -4.40
CA ALA A 109 3.43 -2.38 -5.63
C ALA A 109 2.89 -3.13 -6.84
N VAL A 110 2.71 -2.45 -7.98
CA VAL A 110 2.23 -3.01 -9.24
C VAL A 110 3.15 -2.59 -10.36
N ARG A 111 3.58 -3.56 -11.15
CA ARG A 111 4.36 -3.29 -12.36
C ARG A 111 3.45 -2.65 -13.41
N GLY A 112 3.90 -1.51 -13.93
CA GLY A 112 3.12 -0.69 -14.86
C GLY A 112 3.01 -1.20 -16.29
N THR A 113 3.60 -2.35 -16.64
CA THR A 113 3.41 -2.92 -17.97
C THR A 113 1.95 -3.36 -18.15
N GLU A 114 1.46 -3.45 -19.39
CA GLU A 114 0.09 -3.90 -19.65
C GLU A 114 -0.19 -5.26 -18.99
N ASP A 115 0.72 -6.24 -19.15
CA ASP A 115 0.59 -7.54 -18.47
C ASP A 115 0.67 -7.40 -16.94
N GLY A 116 1.60 -6.59 -16.41
CA GLY A 116 1.71 -6.34 -14.97
C GLY A 116 0.42 -5.80 -14.35
N ILE A 117 -0.22 -4.82 -15.00
CA ILE A 117 -1.50 -4.26 -14.58
C ILE A 117 -2.62 -5.30 -14.69
N LEU A 118 -2.72 -6.02 -15.83
CA LEU A 118 -3.76 -7.05 -16.04
C LEU A 118 -3.68 -8.16 -14.99
N ARG A 119 -2.48 -8.66 -14.71
CA ARG A 119 -2.22 -9.73 -13.73
C ARG A 119 -2.48 -9.25 -12.31
N ALA A 120 -2.03 -8.05 -11.95
CA ALA A 120 -2.30 -7.45 -10.65
C ALA A 120 -3.81 -7.25 -10.42
N LYS A 121 -4.54 -6.78 -11.44
CA LYS A 121 -6.00 -6.65 -11.38
C LYS A 121 -6.69 -7.98 -11.16
N ALA A 122 -6.35 -9.02 -11.92
CA ALA A 122 -6.92 -10.34 -11.76
C ALA A 122 -6.70 -10.89 -10.33
N PHE A 123 -5.50 -10.68 -9.78
CA PHE A 123 -5.20 -11.03 -8.39
C PHE A 123 -6.08 -10.26 -7.40
N LEU A 124 -6.14 -8.93 -7.51
CA LEU A 124 -6.94 -8.08 -6.60
C LEU A 124 -8.45 -8.32 -6.73
N GLN A 125 -8.94 -8.72 -7.91
CA GLN A 125 -10.34 -9.14 -8.12
C GLN A 125 -10.66 -10.42 -7.34
N GLU A 126 -9.76 -11.40 -7.33
CA GLU A 126 -9.95 -12.61 -6.52
C GLU A 126 -9.88 -12.29 -5.03
N VAL A 127 -8.97 -11.39 -4.60
CA VAL A 127 -8.93 -10.90 -3.22
C VAL A 127 -10.25 -10.22 -2.84
N LEU A 128 -10.79 -9.36 -3.70
CA LEU A 128 -12.07 -8.69 -3.50
C LEU A 128 -13.22 -9.71 -3.35
N LYS A 129 -13.27 -10.71 -4.22
CA LYS A 129 -14.26 -11.80 -4.18
C LYS A 129 -14.17 -12.61 -2.88
N ILE A 130 -12.96 -12.95 -2.44
CA ILE A 130 -12.74 -13.66 -1.17
C ILE A 130 -13.12 -12.79 0.02
N TYR A 131 -12.78 -11.51 0.00
CA TYR A 131 -13.24 -10.56 1.01
C TYR A 131 -14.77 -10.59 1.07
N SER A 132 -15.44 -10.30 -0.04
CA SER A 132 -16.91 -10.19 -0.11
C SER A 132 -17.65 -11.46 0.28
N SER A 133 -17.07 -12.63 0.04
CA SER A 133 -17.72 -13.92 0.35
C SER A 133 -17.40 -14.45 1.75
N LYS A 134 -16.20 -14.21 2.29
CA LYS A 134 -15.73 -14.86 3.53
C LYS A 134 -15.45 -13.89 4.68
N PHE A 135 -15.02 -12.67 4.36
CA PHE A 135 -14.47 -11.75 5.35
C PHE A 135 -15.26 -10.44 5.48
N MET A 136 -16.46 -10.35 4.91
CA MET A 136 -17.35 -9.18 5.08
C MET A 136 -17.64 -8.85 6.55
N LYS A 137 -17.72 -9.85 7.43
CA LYS A 137 -17.94 -9.61 8.87
C LYS A 137 -16.68 -9.14 9.62
N ALA A 138 -15.50 -9.32 9.03
CA ALA A 138 -14.22 -8.82 9.56
C ALA A 138 -13.94 -7.37 9.13
N SER A 139 -14.95 -6.68 8.58
CA SER A 139 -14.83 -5.47 7.76
C SER A 139 -14.19 -4.26 8.43
N ARG A 140 -14.12 -4.23 9.76
CA ARG A 140 -13.71 -3.00 10.45
C ARG A 140 -12.24 -2.65 10.28
N MET A 141 -11.31 -3.62 10.20
CA MET A 141 -9.86 -3.32 10.08
C MET A 141 -8.97 -4.39 9.42
N LEU A 142 -9.44 -5.64 9.23
CA LEU A 142 -8.55 -6.76 8.86
C LEU A 142 -9.00 -7.57 7.63
N GLY A 143 -10.20 -7.34 7.11
CA GLY A 143 -10.80 -8.23 6.10
C GLY A 143 -9.97 -8.41 4.83
N ASP A 144 -9.24 -7.38 4.41
CA ASP A 144 -8.38 -7.41 3.23
C ASP A 144 -7.05 -8.14 3.48
N GLN A 145 -6.42 -7.96 4.65
CA GLN A 145 -5.25 -8.74 5.05
C GLN A 145 -5.58 -10.23 5.13
N LEU A 146 -6.76 -10.56 5.67
CA LEU A 146 -7.26 -11.94 5.72
C LEU A 146 -7.57 -12.49 4.32
N ALA A 147 -8.18 -11.69 3.45
CA ALA A 147 -8.47 -12.09 2.08
C ALA A 147 -7.19 -12.31 1.26
N LEU A 148 -6.19 -11.43 1.37
CA LEU A 148 -4.87 -11.60 0.76
C LEU A 148 -4.21 -12.89 1.24
N ALA A 149 -4.17 -13.10 2.57
CA ALA A 149 -3.57 -14.30 3.14
C ALA A 149 -4.30 -15.56 2.68
N TRP A 150 -5.62 -15.50 2.53
CA TRP A 150 -6.42 -16.60 2.00
C TRP A 150 -6.06 -16.91 0.55
N VAL A 151 -6.02 -15.92 -0.33
CA VAL A 151 -5.69 -16.10 -1.76
C VAL A 151 -4.31 -16.73 -1.91
N VAL A 152 -3.30 -16.21 -1.20
CA VAL A 152 -1.93 -16.72 -1.25
C VAL A 152 -1.84 -18.14 -0.69
N ARG A 153 -2.39 -18.40 0.50
CA ARG A 153 -2.30 -19.72 1.16
C ARG A 153 -3.17 -20.79 0.51
N SER A 154 -4.19 -20.41 -0.25
CA SER A 154 -5.02 -21.37 -0.98
C SER A 154 -4.34 -21.90 -2.25
N ASN A 155 -3.23 -21.28 -2.66
CA ASN A 155 -2.43 -21.79 -3.75
C ASN A 155 -1.67 -23.05 -3.31
N ARG A 156 -1.81 -24.15 -4.06
CA ARG A 156 -1.29 -25.48 -3.68
C ARG A 156 0.22 -25.55 -3.57
N SER A 157 0.96 -24.76 -4.34
CA SER A 157 2.43 -24.75 -4.32
C SER A 157 3.01 -23.80 -3.28
N PHE A 158 2.19 -23.02 -2.58
CA PHE A 158 2.67 -22.01 -1.65
C PHE A 158 3.14 -22.63 -0.31
N ASP A 159 4.42 -22.47 0.02
CA ASP A 159 4.99 -22.84 1.32
C ASP A 159 4.95 -21.68 2.32
N ALA A 160 4.02 -21.75 3.29
CA ALA A 160 3.87 -20.72 4.32
C ALA A 160 5.10 -20.55 5.24
N ARG A 161 6.04 -21.51 5.27
CA ARG A 161 7.31 -21.39 6.02
C ARG A 161 8.19 -20.29 5.47
N LYS A 162 8.00 -19.86 4.21
CA LYS A 162 8.74 -18.74 3.61
C LYS A 162 8.53 -17.42 4.36
N PHE A 163 7.41 -17.27 5.08
CA PHE A 163 7.16 -16.10 5.94
C PHE A 163 7.95 -16.09 7.26
N SER A 164 8.68 -17.16 7.59
CA SER A 164 9.42 -17.27 8.85
C SER A 164 10.65 -16.36 8.90
N LYS A 165 11.28 -16.10 7.75
CA LYS A 165 12.46 -15.25 7.62
C LYS A 165 12.12 -13.97 6.86
N PRO A 166 12.65 -12.81 7.26
CA PRO A 166 12.39 -11.52 6.61
C PRO A 166 13.22 -11.36 5.32
N GLU A 167 13.20 -12.36 4.44
CA GLU A 167 13.92 -12.37 3.16
C GLU A 167 12.94 -12.16 2.02
N THR A 168 13.29 -11.33 1.04
CA THR A 168 12.48 -11.10 -0.16
C THR A 168 12.44 -12.38 -1.00
N PHE A 169 11.26 -12.75 -1.52
CA PHE A 169 11.11 -13.88 -2.43
C PHE A 169 9.96 -13.65 -3.43
N ILE A 170 9.94 -14.41 -4.53
CA ILE A 170 8.87 -14.38 -5.53
C ILE A 170 8.17 -15.73 -5.54
N GLU A 171 6.84 -15.74 -5.66
CA GLU A 171 6.04 -16.94 -5.92
C GLU A 171 5.04 -16.71 -7.04
N GLU A 172 4.74 -17.76 -7.79
CA GLU A 172 3.61 -17.74 -8.70
C GLU A 172 2.33 -18.11 -7.95
N ILE A 173 1.41 -17.15 -7.83
CA ILE A 173 0.10 -17.33 -7.22
C ILE A 173 -0.96 -17.22 -8.31
N ASN A 174 -1.50 -18.35 -8.72
CA ASN A 174 -2.58 -18.45 -9.73
C ASN A 174 -2.22 -17.75 -11.05
N GLY A 175 -1.01 -18.00 -11.58
CA GLY A 175 -0.52 -17.37 -12.80
C GLY A 175 -0.10 -15.90 -12.64
N VAL A 176 0.11 -15.43 -11.40
CA VAL A 176 0.61 -14.09 -11.10
C VAL A 176 1.93 -14.21 -10.35
N SER A 177 3.01 -13.65 -10.89
CA SER A 177 4.30 -13.49 -10.21
C SER A 177 4.16 -12.44 -9.09
N VAL A 178 4.10 -12.92 -7.84
CA VAL A 178 3.94 -12.09 -6.64
C VAL A 178 5.27 -11.97 -5.90
N LEU A 179 5.77 -10.74 -5.77
CA LEU A 179 6.95 -10.42 -4.97
C LEU A 179 6.55 -10.20 -3.50
N PHE A 180 7.14 -10.95 -2.59
CA PHE A 180 6.94 -10.82 -1.15
C PHE A 180 8.07 -10.02 -0.54
N LEU A 181 7.74 -8.82 -0.05
CA LEU A 181 8.65 -7.87 0.55
C LEU A 181 8.55 -7.94 2.09
N PRO A 182 9.66 -7.98 2.85
CA PRO A 182 9.57 -8.04 4.30
C PRO A 182 9.02 -6.73 4.87
N CYS A 183 8.02 -6.82 5.76
CA CYS A 183 7.49 -5.67 6.50
C CYS A 183 8.59 -4.97 7.30
N ALA A 184 9.64 -5.69 7.71
CA ALA A 184 10.79 -5.11 8.39
C ALA A 184 11.49 -3.99 7.59
N LEU A 185 11.29 -3.93 6.27
CA LEU A 185 11.87 -2.92 5.37
C LEU A 185 10.80 -2.06 4.68
N TYR A 186 9.74 -2.67 4.16
CA TYR A 186 8.76 -2.02 3.27
C TYR A 186 7.42 -1.71 3.93
N ASN A 187 7.27 -1.99 5.23
CA ASN A 187 6.06 -1.72 6.01
C ASN A 187 6.39 -1.72 7.52
N TRP A 188 7.50 -1.07 7.87
CA TRP A 188 8.06 -1.17 9.21
C TRP A 188 7.23 -0.34 10.18
N THR A 189 6.87 -0.91 11.32
CA THR A 189 6.08 -0.21 12.34
C THR A 189 6.95 0.00 13.58
N PRO A 190 7.06 1.23 14.11
CA PRO A 190 7.79 1.47 15.35
C PRO A 190 7.26 0.58 16.48
N PRO A 191 8.10 0.02 17.38
CA PRO A 191 7.65 -0.79 18.51
C PRO A 191 6.65 -0.04 19.43
N GLU A 192 5.80 -0.78 20.16
CA GLU A 192 4.91 -0.15 21.16
C GLU A 192 5.74 0.37 22.33
N GLY A 193 5.35 1.54 22.87
CA GLY A 193 6.07 2.16 23.98
C GLY A 193 7.39 2.83 23.60
N ALA A 194 7.90 2.63 22.38
CA ALA A 194 8.99 3.43 21.87
C ALA A 194 8.48 4.87 21.73
N GLY A 195 8.98 5.78 22.56
CA GLY A 195 8.69 7.21 22.46
C GLY A 195 9.17 7.82 21.14
N GLN A 196 9.97 7.10 20.34
CA GLN A 196 10.62 7.54 19.09
C GLN A 196 10.85 6.34 18.14
N PHE A 197 11.62 6.54 17.06
CA PHE A 197 12.09 5.52 16.09
C PHE A 197 13.21 4.60 16.62
N HIS A 198 13.28 4.37 17.94
CA HIS A 198 14.33 3.53 18.53
C HIS A 198 14.32 2.12 17.93
N GLY A 199 15.51 1.66 17.51
CA GLY A 199 15.69 0.34 16.90
C GLY A 199 15.19 0.25 15.45
N MET A 200 14.88 1.36 14.78
CA MET A 200 14.60 1.36 13.35
C MET A 200 15.84 0.92 12.57
N PRO A 201 15.77 -0.14 11.74
CA PRO A 201 16.87 -0.53 10.88
C PRO A 201 17.24 0.61 9.90
N MET A 202 18.53 0.78 9.63
CA MET A 202 19.03 1.84 8.73
C MET A 202 18.57 1.67 7.27
N ASN A 203 18.11 0.48 6.91
CA ASN A 203 17.67 0.12 5.56
C ASN A 203 16.14 0.09 5.41
N VAL A 204 15.38 0.60 6.38
CA VAL A 204 13.93 0.78 6.23
C VAL A 204 13.65 1.70 5.04
N LYS A 205 12.70 1.29 4.20
CA LYS A 205 12.25 2.03 3.03
C LYS A 205 10.90 2.70 3.28
N VAL A 206 10.02 2.06 4.06
CA VAL A 206 8.69 2.59 4.39
C VAL A 206 8.37 2.37 5.85
N VAL A 207 7.98 3.45 6.53
CA VAL A 207 7.46 3.46 7.89
C VAL A 207 5.94 3.47 7.86
N HIS A 208 5.29 2.67 8.69
CA HIS A 208 3.84 2.60 8.85
C HIS A 208 3.45 2.95 10.28
N PHE A 209 2.74 4.06 10.44
CA PHE A 209 2.31 4.62 11.72
C PHE A 209 0.98 4.02 12.20
N LYS A 210 1.03 2.86 12.86
CA LYS A 210 -0.18 2.15 13.32
C LYS A 210 -0.63 2.62 14.71
N GLY A 211 -1.94 2.67 14.92
CA GLY A 211 -2.53 2.92 16.25
C GLY A 211 -1.98 4.18 16.92
N SER A 212 -1.46 4.05 18.15
CA SER A 212 -0.89 5.17 18.91
C SER A 212 0.37 5.79 18.29
N ARG A 213 1.05 5.09 17.35
CA ARG A 213 2.22 5.64 16.64
C ARG A 213 1.86 6.71 15.63
N LYS A 214 0.58 6.93 15.32
CA LYS A 214 0.13 8.03 14.43
C LYS A 214 0.60 9.41 14.90
N ARG A 215 0.79 9.61 16.22
CA ARG A 215 1.39 10.84 16.76
C ARG A 215 2.77 11.15 16.18
N LEU A 216 3.56 10.10 15.86
CA LEU A 216 4.91 10.26 15.31
C LEU A 216 4.88 10.81 13.88
N MET A 217 3.74 10.77 13.17
CA MET A 217 3.62 11.38 11.84
C MET A 217 3.88 12.89 11.90
N LEU A 218 3.29 13.56 12.88
CA LEU A 218 3.48 15.00 13.08
C LEU A 218 4.91 15.32 13.51
N GLU A 219 5.50 14.50 14.39
CA GLU A 219 6.89 14.64 14.80
C GLU A 219 7.84 14.49 13.61
N SER A 220 7.66 13.45 12.78
CA SER A 220 8.42 13.25 11.54
C SER A 220 8.26 14.41 10.57
N TRP A 221 7.04 14.91 10.39
CA TRP A 221 6.77 16.04 9.52
C TRP A 221 7.44 17.33 10.00
N ASN A 222 7.35 17.62 11.30
CA ASN A 222 7.98 18.79 11.89
C ASN A 222 9.50 18.73 11.74
N PHE A 223 10.11 17.56 12.00
CA PHE A 223 11.52 17.34 11.79
C PHE A 223 11.92 17.54 10.32
N TYR A 224 11.14 16.99 9.39
CA TYR A 224 11.37 17.18 7.95
C TYR A 224 11.31 18.67 7.56
N ARG A 225 10.28 19.39 8.00
CA ARG A 225 10.12 20.84 7.74
C ARG A 225 11.25 21.67 8.32
N SER A 226 11.81 21.30 9.48
CA SER A 226 12.90 22.04 10.11
C SER A 226 14.28 21.74 9.52
N SER A 227 14.45 20.60 8.85
CA SER A 227 15.77 20.10 8.41
C SER A 227 15.97 20.06 6.90
N SER A 228 14.92 20.19 6.09
CA SER A 228 14.98 19.97 4.65
C SER A 228 14.30 21.08 3.84
N SER A 229 14.91 21.41 2.69
CA SER A 229 14.33 22.24 1.62
C SER A 229 13.71 21.40 0.49
N ILE A 230 13.54 20.10 0.71
CA ILE A 230 13.09 19.14 -0.31
C ILE A 230 11.60 19.43 -0.64
N SER A 231 11.30 19.60 -1.92
CA SER A 231 9.97 19.97 -2.43
C SER A 231 9.00 18.80 -2.53
N ASP A 232 9.48 17.56 -2.38
CA ASP A 232 8.77 16.38 -2.90
C ASP A 232 8.00 15.59 -1.84
N MET A 233 8.03 16.01 -0.56
CA MET A 233 7.23 15.37 0.50
C MET A 233 5.94 16.15 0.77
N LEU A 234 4.84 15.42 0.83
CA LEU A 234 3.51 15.92 1.17
C LEU A 234 3.08 15.30 2.51
N CYS A 235 2.70 16.14 3.48
CA CYS A 235 1.96 15.70 4.66
C CYS A 235 0.54 16.24 4.57
N LEU A 236 -0.44 15.33 4.60
CA LEU A 236 -1.85 15.66 4.69
C LEU A 236 -2.30 15.40 6.13
N ILE A 237 -2.67 16.47 6.82
CA ILE A 237 -3.32 16.38 8.13
C ILE A 237 -4.82 16.41 7.86
N LEU A 238 -5.45 15.24 7.94
CA LEU A 238 -6.89 15.10 7.78
C LEU A 238 -7.53 15.04 9.16
N SER A 239 -8.53 15.89 9.41
CA SER A 239 -9.37 15.74 10.60
C SER A 239 -10.09 14.40 10.51
N SER A 240 -9.90 13.52 11.49
CA SER A 240 -10.51 12.18 11.53
C SER A 240 -12.02 12.22 11.82
N GLY A 241 -12.56 13.40 12.16
CA GLY A 241 -13.93 13.57 12.66
C GLY A 241 -14.15 12.88 14.01
N ARG A 242 -13.08 12.36 14.63
CA ARG A 242 -13.07 11.76 15.95
C ARG A 242 -12.07 12.54 16.78
N THR A 243 -12.59 13.49 17.57
CA THR A 243 -11.83 14.40 18.44
C THR A 243 -10.73 13.72 19.29
N LYS A 244 -10.87 12.43 19.62
CA LYS A 244 -9.86 11.66 20.38
C LYS A 244 -8.60 11.32 19.57
N TYR A 245 -8.65 11.36 18.25
CA TYR A 245 -7.56 11.00 17.34
C TYR A 245 -7.18 12.13 16.39
N ASP A 246 -7.82 13.29 16.53
CA ASP A 246 -7.42 14.53 15.90
C ASP A 246 -6.24 15.08 16.72
N PHE A 247 -5.03 14.94 16.17
CA PHE A 247 -3.79 15.50 16.71
C PHE A 247 -3.37 16.72 15.92
#